data_AF-A0A143DBI8-F1
#
_entry.id   AF-A0A143DBI8-F1
#
_cell.length_a   1.000
_cell.length_b   1.000
_cell.length_c   1.000
_cell.angle_alpha   90.00
_cell.angle_beta   90.00
_cell.angle_gamma   90.00
#
_symmetry.space_group_name_H-M   'P 1'
#
loop_
_entity.id
_entity.type
_entity.pdbx_description
1 polymer ?
#
loop_
_entity_poly.entity_id
_entity_poly.type
_entity_poly.pdbx_seq_one_letter_code
_entity_poly.pdbx_strand_id
1 'polypeptide(L)'
;MELQLSGQLEEITQQQSVNRAEAGSSSLFVSGWRPAIGWILAASIAYQYLVRPFLIGFNVSPNLPGLDEMLWELMFGMVGVSSLHTFERMNMPK
;
A
#
# COMPACT_ATOMS: atom_id res chain seq x y z
N MET A 1 -10.27 32.01 -8.06
CA MET A 1 -9.68 31.14 -7.03
C MET A 1 -10.75 30.33 -6.30
N GLU A 2 -11.78 30.93 -5.68
CA GLU A 2 -12.80 30.14 -4.98
C GLU A 2 -13.58 29.16 -5.86
N LEU A 3 -13.95 29.56 -7.08
CA LEU A 3 -14.59 28.66 -8.06
C LEU A 3 -13.69 27.48 -8.51
N GLN A 4 -12.36 27.64 -8.47
CA GLN A 4 -11.42 26.56 -8.81
C GLN A 4 -11.26 25.60 -7.64
N LEU A 5 -11.21 26.13 -6.42
CA LEU A 5 -11.16 25.33 -5.19
C LEU A 5 -12.44 24.52 -5.02
N SER A 6 -13.62 25.12 -5.25
CA SER A 6 -14.90 24.41 -5.17
C SER A 6 -14.97 23.25 -6.18
N GLY A 7 -14.46 23.45 -7.40
CA GLY A 7 -14.36 22.38 -8.40
C GLY A 7 -13.46 21.23 -7.96
N GLN A 8 -12.27 21.53 -7.41
CA GLN A 8 -11.35 20.51 -6.89
C GLN A 8 -11.92 19.72 -5.70
N LEU A 9 -12.64 20.40 -4.80
CA LEU A 9 -13.31 19.74 -3.67
C LEU A 9 -14.41 18.79 -4.14
N GLU A 10 -15.16 19.19 -5.18
CA GLU A 10 -16.19 18.37 -5.78
C GLU A 10 -15.58 17.12 -6.44
N GLU A 11 -14.49 17.26 -7.20
CA GLU A 11 -13.74 16.13 -7.78
C GLU A 11 -13.24 15.15 -6.71
N ILE A 12 -12.63 15.65 -5.63
CA ILE A 12 -12.15 14.80 -4.51
C ILE A 12 -13.31 14.06 -3.87
N THR A 13 -14.44 14.73 -3.66
CA THR A 13 -15.64 14.14 -3.05
C THR A 13 -16.23 13.04 -3.94
N GLN A 14 -16.28 13.27 -5.26
CA GLN A 14 -16.68 12.26 -6.24
C GLN A 14 -15.75 11.04 -6.17
N GLN A 15 -14.44 11.25 -6.14
CA GLN A 15 -13.48 10.16 -6.06
C GLN A 15 -13.59 9.34 -4.76
N GLN A 16 -13.86 10.00 -3.63
CA GLN A 16 -14.13 9.32 -2.36
C GLN A 16 -15.38 8.45 -2.42
N SER A 17 -16.43 8.90 -3.11
CA SER A 17 -17.66 8.13 -3.28
C SER A 17 -17.45 6.86 -4.10
N VAL A 18 -16.68 6.96 -5.19
CA VAL A 18 -16.29 5.80 -6.02
C VAL A 18 -15.44 4.83 -5.21
N ASN A 19 -14.40 5.33 -4.52
CA ASN A 19 -13.53 4.49 -3.69
C ASN A 19 -14.30 3.75 -2.59
N ARG A 20 -15.33 4.39 -2.01
CA ARG A 20 -16.18 3.78 -0.99
C ARG A 20 -17.09 2.70 -1.59
N ALA A 21 -17.65 2.93 -2.78
CA ALA A 21 -18.42 1.93 -3.51
C ALA A 21 -17.57 0.73 -3.93
N GLU A 22 -16.34 0.97 -4.40
CA GLU A 22 -15.37 -0.08 -4.74
C GLU A 22 -14.99 -0.91 -3.50
N ALA A 23 -14.71 -0.24 -2.38
CA ALA A 23 -14.40 -0.90 -1.11
C ALA A 23 -15.57 -1.75 -0.58
N GLY A 24 -16.82 -1.36 -0.89
CA GLY A 24 -18.03 -2.11 -0.52
C GLY A 24 -18.45 -3.19 -1.53
N SER A 25 -17.74 -3.33 -2.65
CA SER A 25 -18.06 -4.30 -3.69
C SER A 25 -17.91 -5.75 -3.19
N SER A 26 -18.86 -6.62 -3.55
CA SER A 26 -18.80 -8.06 -3.27
C SER A 26 -17.71 -8.79 -4.06
N SER A 27 -17.14 -8.15 -5.10
CA SER A 27 -16.04 -8.69 -5.87
C SER A 27 -14.72 -8.51 -5.13
N LEU A 28 -14.07 -9.61 -4.76
CA LEU A 28 -12.75 -9.62 -4.10
C LEU A 28 -11.67 -8.89 -4.91
N PHE A 29 -11.78 -8.87 -6.24
CA PHE A 29 -10.85 -8.15 -7.10
C PHE A 29 -11.05 -6.63 -7.01
N VAL A 30 -12.28 -6.14 -6.80
CA VAL A 30 -12.60 -4.71 -6.76
C VAL A 30 -12.38 -4.12 -5.37
N SER A 31 -12.82 -4.81 -4.31
CA SER A 31 -12.63 -4.34 -2.93
C SER A 31 -11.24 -4.66 -2.37
N GLY A 32 -10.59 -5.71 -2.87
CA GLY A 32 -9.36 -6.26 -2.30
C GLY A 32 -8.06 -5.80 -2.93
N TRP A 33 -8.05 -5.12 -4.09
CA TRP A 33 -6.79 -4.79 -4.77
C TRP A 33 -5.89 -3.84 -3.97
N ARG A 34 -6.47 -2.86 -3.25
CA ARG A 34 -5.71 -1.92 -2.41
C ARG A 34 -5.02 -2.64 -1.24
N PRO A 35 -5.73 -3.45 -0.42
CA PRO A 35 -5.06 -4.30 0.57
C PRO A 35 -4.08 -5.30 -0.04
N ALA A 36 -4.39 -5.92 -1.18
CA ALA A 36 -3.59 -6.98 -1.77
C ALA A 36 -2.15 -6.52 -2.05
N ILE A 37 -1.96 -5.30 -2.56
CA ILE A 37 -0.63 -4.74 -2.80
C ILE A 37 0.17 -4.66 -1.48
N GLY A 38 -0.46 -4.23 -0.39
CA GLY A 38 0.16 -4.19 0.94
C GLY A 38 0.52 -5.58 1.46
N TRP A 39 -0.35 -6.57 1.28
CA TRP A 39 -0.09 -7.95 1.68
C TRP A 39 1.03 -8.60 0.87
N ILE A 40 1.10 -8.34 -0.43
CA ILE A 40 2.19 -8.81 -1.29
C ILE A 40 3.51 -8.22 -0.82
N LEU A 41 3.56 -6.93 -0.52
CA LEU A 41 4.77 -6.30 0.00
C LEU A 41 5.18 -6.89 1.37
N ALA A 42 4.23 -7.10 2.28
CA ALA A 42 4.50 -7.75 3.56
C ALA A 42 5.03 -9.18 3.39
N ALA A 43 4.44 -9.94 2.46
CA ALA A 43 4.90 -11.29 2.11
C ALA A 43 6.31 -11.29 1.51
N SER A 44 6.64 -10.31 0.66
CA SER A 44 7.98 -10.15 0.09
C SER A 44 9.04 -9.94 1.17
N ILE A 45 8.77 -9.06 2.15
CA ILE A 45 9.68 -8.81 3.27
C ILE A 45 9.81 -10.06 4.15
N ALA A 46 8.69 -10.73 4.44
CA ALA A 46 8.70 -11.98 5.20
C ALA A 46 9.52 -13.06 4.49
N TYR A 47 9.40 -13.20 3.17
CA TYR A 47 10.21 -14.13 2.40
C TYR A 47 11.70 -13.77 2.49
N GLN A 48 12.05 -12.51 2.21
CA GLN A 48 13.43 -12.06 2.12
C GLN A 48 14.19 -12.19 3.45
N TYR A 49 13.53 -11.86 4.56
CA TYR A 49 14.19 -11.71 5.87
C TYR A 49 13.87 -12.81 6.88
N LEU A 50 12.80 -13.59 6.70
CA LEU A 50 12.46 -14.70 7.59
C LEU A 50 12.63 -16.04 6.87
N VAL A 51 11.89 -16.26 5.78
CA VAL A 51 11.81 -17.57 5.13
C VAL A 51 13.15 -17.96 4.49
N ARG A 52 13.75 -17.05 3.72
CA ARG A 52 15.00 -17.30 3.00
C ARG A 52 16.18 -17.64 3.92
N PRO A 53 16.53 -16.84 4.96
CA PRO A 53 17.63 -17.21 5.86
C PRO A 53 17.33 -18.47 6.67
N PHE A 54 16.06 -18.73 7.00
CA PHE A 54 15.67 -19.98 7.68
C PHE A 54 15.93 -21.19 6.77
N LEU A 55 15.46 -21.19 5.52
CA LEU A 55 15.66 -22.30 4.59
C LEU A 55 17.13 -22.55 4.24
N ILE A 56 17.93 -21.50 4.14
CA ILE A 56 19.39 -21.60 3.94
C ILE A 56 20.05 -22.17 5.20
N GLY A 57 19.67 -21.70 6.39
CA GLY A 57 20.23 -22.14 7.67
C GLY A 57 19.97 -23.63 7.97
N PHE A 58 18.83 -24.17 7.54
CA PHE A 58 18.51 -25.60 7.65
C PHE A 58 19.03 -26.44 6.46
N ASN A 59 19.80 -25.85 5.54
CA ASN A 59 20.34 -26.51 4.35
C ASN A 59 19.29 -27.20 3.48
N VAL A 60 18.04 -26.71 3.51
CA VAL A 60 16.91 -27.27 2.75
C VAL A 60 17.04 -26.91 1.27
N SER A 61 17.51 -25.70 0.99
CA SER A 61 17.91 -25.28 -0.35
C SER A 61 18.96 -24.16 -0.23
N PRO A 62 20.21 -24.40 -0.66
CA PRO A 62 21.28 -23.41 -0.51
C PRO A 62 21.22 -22.25 -1.52
N ASN A 63 20.46 -22.39 -2.62
CA ASN A 63 20.36 -21.38 -3.68
C ASN A 63 18.92 -20.88 -3.84
N LEU A 64 18.41 -20.17 -2.83
CA LEU A 64 17.19 -19.38 -3.01
C LEU A 64 17.49 -18.01 -3.63
N PRO A 65 16.84 -17.65 -4.75
CA PRO A 65 16.96 -16.31 -5.31
C PRO A 65 16.49 -15.26 -4.30
N GLY A 66 17.27 -14.19 -4.17
CA GLY A 66 16.86 -13.01 -3.43
C GLY A 66 15.80 -12.23 -4.21
N LEU A 67 14.99 -11.46 -3.48
CA LEU A 67 14.15 -10.45 -4.11
C LEU A 67 15.00 -9.24 -4.51
N ASP A 68 14.41 -8.41 -5.37
CA ASP A 68 15.02 -7.20 -5.92
C ASP A 68 15.52 -6.25 -4.82
N GLU A 69 16.62 -5.55 -5.11
CA GLU A 69 17.23 -4.57 -4.21
C GLU A 69 16.31 -3.36 -4.00
N MET A 70 15.44 -3.05 -4.97
CA MET A 70 14.47 -1.95 -4.91
C MET A 70 13.28 -2.19 -3.95
N LEU A 71 13.26 -3.30 -3.21
CA LEU A 71 12.16 -3.67 -2.32
C LEU A 71 11.93 -2.61 -1.21
N TRP A 72 13.00 -2.02 -0.69
CA TRP A 72 12.90 -1.01 0.37
C TRP A 72 12.35 0.32 -0.17
N GLU A 73 12.74 0.70 -1.37
CA GLU A 73 12.27 1.89 -2.07
C GLU A 73 10.76 1.79 -2.34
N LEU A 74 10.30 0.63 -2.79
CA LEU A 74 8.87 0.36 -2.98
C LEU A 74 8.11 0.41 -1.64
N MET A 75 8.68 -0.13 -0.56
CA MET A 75 8.06 -0.06 0.76
C MET A 75 7.97 1.37 1.28
N PHE A 76 9.08 2.11 1.27
CA PHE A 76 9.12 3.48 1.75
C PHE A 76 8.26 4.40 0.89
N GLY A 77 8.15 4.15 -0.42
CA GLY A 77 7.21 4.85 -1.29
C GLY A 77 5.76 4.70 -0.82
N MET A 78 5.31 3.48 -0.55
CA MET A 78 3.92 3.25 -0.11
C MET A 78 3.63 3.76 1.31
N VAL A 79 4.56 3.55 2.24
CA VAL A 79 4.41 4.03 3.63
C VAL A 79 4.50 5.56 3.68
N GLY A 80 5.36 6.17 2.86
CA GLY A 80 5.51 7.61 2.75
C GLY A 80 4.20 8.30 2.35
N VAL A 81 3.55 7.82 1.28
CA VAL A 81 2.25 8.35 0.83
C VAL A 81 1.18 8.21 1.92
N SER A 82 1.15 7.06 2.61
CA SER A 82 0.18 6.81 3.69
C SER A 82 0.41 7.72 4.91
N SER A 83 1.68 8.04 5.22
CA SER A 83 2.06 8.89 6.34
C SER A 83 1.70 10.36 6.11
N LEU A 84 1.83 10.84 4.86
CA LEU A 84 1.43 12.19 4.48
C LEU A 84 -0.07 12.43 4.71
N HIS A 85 -0.93 11.50 4.28
CA HIS A 85 -2.37 11.59 4.54
C HIS A 85 -2.72 11.57 6.04
N THR A 86 -1.96 10.84 6.84
CA THR A 86 -2.14 10.80 8.30
C THR A 86 -1.76 12.15 8.92
N PHE A 87 -0.67 12.75 8.46
CA PHE A 87 -0.22 14.06 8.92
C PHE A 87 -1.21 15.18 8.59
N GLU A 88 -1.73 15.20 7.36
CA GLU A 88 -2.78 16.14 6.93
C GLU A 88 -4.01 16.08 7.85
N ARG A 89 -4.42 14.87 8.23
CA ARG A 89 -5.58 14.66 9.10
C ARG A 89 -5.35 15.15 10.54
N MET A 90 -4.11 15.08 11.04
CA MET A 90 -3.77 15.60 12.37
C MET A 90 -3.73 17.13 12.42
N ASN A 91 -3.40 17.79 11.30
CA ASN A 91 -3.27 19.25 11.21
C ASN A 91 -4.58 19.96 10.78
N MET A 92 -5.69 19.22 10.62
CA MET A 92 -6.98 19.80 10.26
C MET A 92 -7.63 20.46 11.50
N PRO A 93 -8.04 21.75 11.43
CA PRO A 93 -8.80 22.38 12.50
C PRO A 93 -10.13 21.65 12.71
N LYS A 94 -10.51 21.41 13.97
CA LYS A 94 -11.76 20.74 14.34
C LYS A 94 -12.97 21.63 14.12
#